data_AF-A0A1G0B1E2-F1
#
_entry.id   AF-A0A1G0B1E2-F1
#
_cell.length_a   1.000
_cell.length_b   1.000
_cell.length_c   1.000
_cell.angle_alpha   90.00
_cell.angle_beta   90.00
_cell.angle_gamma   90.00
#
_symmetry.space_group_name_H-M   'P 1'
#
loop_
_entity.id
_entity.type
_entity.pdbx_description
1 polymer ?
#
loop_
_entity_poly.entity_id
_entity_poly.type
_entity_poly.pdbx_seq_one_letter_code
_entity_poly.pdbx_strand_id
1 'polypeptide(L)'
;MTLTTLRRKIMRNRRGQALVELALVIPVLLALVLGIVEFGRLFSAYMTIQHAAREGARLGVLGATDAEILSRVYANSPTLDLAQLSVTVSPGFTLRTPGSILTVSVAYSFQVMVPIIDTLLGSTVPVAAVVSMRVE
;
A
#
# COMPACT_ATOMS: atom_id res chain seq x y z
N MET A 1 35.17 -59.54 -2.84
CA MET A 1 35.11 -58.32 -3.67
C MET A 1 33.73 -57.66 -3.49
N THR A 2 33.49 -57.06 -2.32
CA THR A 2 33.31 -55.59 -2.09
C THR A 2 32.03 -54.96 -2.66
N LEU A 3 30.86 -55.42 -2.21
CA LEU A 3 29.56 -54.72 -2.35
C LEU A 3 29.37 -53.58 -1.32
N THR A 4 30.26 -53.47 -0.33
CA THR A 4 30.14 -52.53 0.80
C THR A 4 30.60 -51.10 0.48
N THR A 5 31.28 -50.86 -0.64
CA THR A 5 31.87 -49.54 -0.96
C THR A 5 30.89 -48.59 -1.65
N LEU A 6 29.85 -49.09 -2.35
CA LEU A 6 28.87 -48.23 -3.03
C LEU A 6 27.99 -47.45 -2.03
N ARG A 7 27.58 -48.07 -0.93
CA ARG A 7 26.67 -47.46 0.07
C ARG A 7 27.28 -46.24 0.78
N ARG A 8 28.61 -46.19 0.88
CA ARG A 8 29.34 -45.13 1.62
C ARG A 8 29.52 -43.85 0.82
N LYS A 9 29.42 -43.91 -0.51
CA LYS A 9 29.62 -42.73 -1.39
C LYS A 9 28.39 -41.80 -1.41
N ILE A 10 27.19 -42.34 -1.13
CA ILE A 10 25.95 -41.57 -1.00
C ILE A 10 25.95 -40.74 0.30
N MET A 11 26.49 -41.28 1.41
CA MET A 11 26.50 -40.61 2.71
C MET A 11 27.58 -39.53 2.90
N ARG A 12 28.41 -39.26 1.88
CA ARG A 12 29.53 -38.30 1.97
C ARG A 12 29.53 -37.30 0.83
N ASN A 13 28.35 -36.86 0.39
CA ASN A 13 28.22 -35.88 -0.67
C ASN A 13 27.95 -34.48 -0.09
N ARG A 14 29.01 -33.79 0.36
CA ARG A 14 28.95 -32.41 0.88
C ARG A 14 28.30 -31.40 -0.09
N ARG A 15 28.26 -31.73 -1.39
CA ARG A 15 27.61 -30.91 -2.42
C ARG A 15 26.08 -30.85 -2.29
N GLY A 16 25.43 -31.89 -1.74
CA GLY A 16 23.99 -31.89 -1.49
C GLY A 16 23.59 -31.13 -0.23
N GLN A 17 24.47 -31.07 0.76
CA GLN A 17 24.21 -30.39 2.04
C GLN A 17 24.02 -28.88 1.85
N ALA A 18 24.90 -28.23 1.07
CA ALA A 18 24.79 -26.80 0.79
C ALA A 18 23.47 -26.43 0.08
N LEU A 19 22.95 -27.34 -0.77
CA LEU A 19 21.67 -27.14 -1.44
C LEU A 19 20.49 -27.21 -0.47
N VAL A 20 20.56 -28.09 0.55
CA VAL A 20 19.55 -28.19 1.61
C VAL A 20 19.60 -26.97 2.54
N GLU A 21 20.79 -26.50 2.91
CA GLU A 21 20.96 -25.29 3.73
C GLU A 21 20.38 -24.06 3.00
N LEU A 22 20.65 -23.91 1.71
CA LEU A 22 20.06 -22.85 0.89
C LEU A 22 18.53 -22.96 0.80
N ALA A 23 18.00 -24.18 0.62
CA ALA A 23 16.56 -24.42 0.54
C ALA A 23 15.80 -24.04 1.83
N LEU A 24 16.47 -24.04 2.99
CA LEU A 24 15.88 -23.59 4.26
C LEU A 24 15.94 -22.07 4.43
N VAL A 25 16.96 -21.41 3.87
CA VAL A 25 17.14 -19.95 3.99
C VAL A 25 16.28 -19.19 2.97
N ILE A 26 16.13 -19.70 1.75
CA ILE A 26 15.36 -19.06 0.68
C ILE A 26 13.92 -18.70 1.12
N PRO A 27 13.12 -19.56 1.77
CA PRO A 27 11.77 -19.22 2.20
C PRO A 27 11.71 -18.01 3.13
N VAL A 28 12.65 -17.92 4.08
CA VAL A 28 12.73 -16.79 5.02
C VAL A 28 13.13 -15.51 4.28
N LEU A 29 14.11 -15.61 3.37
CA LEU A 29 14.54 -14.48 2.56
C LEU A 29 13.40 -13.98 1.66
N LEU A 30 12.66 -14.88 1.02
CA LEU A 30 11.51 -14.55 0.18
C LEU A 30 10.39 -13.90 1.01
N ALA A 31 10.09 -14.42 2.20
CA ALA A 31 9.09 -13.82 3.07
C ALA A 31 9.47 -12.38 3.45
N LEU A 32 10.75 -12.12 3.76
CA LEU A 32 11.25 -10.78 4.05
C LEU A 32 11.15 -9.85 2.84
N VAL A 33 11.58 -10.30 1.66
CA VAL A 33 11.52 -9.49 0.43
C VAL A 33 10.07 -9.18 0.05
N LEU A 34 9.17 -10.16 0.08
CA LEU A 34 7.75 -9.97 -0.20
C LEU A 34 7.10 -9.03 0.82
N GLY A 35 7.45 -9.14 2.10
CA GLY A 35 6.99 -8.23 3.14
C GLY A 35 7.43 -6.78 2.89
N ILE A 36 8.70 -6.57 2.50
CA ILE A 36 9.22 -5.23 2.16
C ILE A 36 8.49 -4.66 0.94
N VAL A 37 8.28 -5.46 -0.10
CA VAL A 37 7.57 -5.03 -1.32
C VAL A 37 6.14 -4.65 -0.98
N GLU A 38 5.43 -5.45 -0.19
CA GLU A 38 4.04 -5.20 0.16
C GLU A 38 3.90 -3.95 1.03
N PHE A 39 4.79 -3.78 2.02
CA PHE A 39 4.85 -2.55 2.81
C PHE A 39 5.14 -1.34 1.94
N GLY A 40 6.08 -1.44 0.99
CA GLY A 40 6.38 -0.36 0.04
C GLY A 40 5.17 0.05 -0.80
N ARG A 41 4.35 -0.92 -1.24
CA ARG A 41 3.10 -0.67 -1.97
C ARG A 41 2.06 0.04 -1.09
N LEU A 42 1.86 -0.43 0.15
CA LEU A 42 0.96 0.20 1.12
C LEU A 42 1.38 1.65 1.40
N PHE A 43 2.68 1.85 1.66
CA PHE A 43 3.23 3.17 1.96
C PHE A 43 3.14 4.13 0.77
N SER A 44 3.40 3.63 -0.44
CA SER A 44 3.19 4.40 -1.68
C SER A 44 1.74 4.84 -1.81
N ALA A 45 0.77 3.95 -1.57
CA ALA A 45 -0.65 4.29 -1.63
C ALA A 45 -1.03 5.34 -0.59
N TYR A 46 -0.52 5.22 0.65
CA TYR A 46 -0.70 6.22 1.70
C TYR A 46 -0.18 7.60 1.28
N MET A 47 1.00 7.66 0.66
CA MET A 47 1.57 8.93 0.21
C MET A 47 0.76 9.54 -0.93
N THR A 48 0.30 8.74 -1.88
CA THR A 48 -0.58 9.20 -2.96
C THR A 48 -1.87 9.82 -2.42
N ILE A 49 -2.58 9.16 -1.51
CA ILE A 49 -3.82 9.73 -0.94
C ILE A 49 -3.57 10.98 -0.10
N GLN A 50 -2.45 11.06 0.62
CA GLN A 50 -2.05 12.25 1.39
C GLN A 50 -1.77 13.44 0.48
N HIS A 51 -1.03 13.22 -0.61
CA HIS A 51 -0.76 14.26 -1.60
C HIS A 51 -2.04 14.71 -2.31
N ALA A 52 -2.89 13.76 -2.71
CA ALA A 52 -4.16 14.07 -3.37
C ALA A 52 -5.12 14.85 -2.46
N ALA A 53 -5.26 14.45 -1.19
CA ALA A 53 -6.07 15.16 -0.20
C ALA A 53 -5.60 16.61 0.00
N ARG A 54 -4.29 16.82 0.08
CA ARG A 54 -3.70 18.15 0.23
C ARG A 54 -3.95 19.05 -0.98
N GLU A 55 -3.79 18.52 -2.18
CA GLU A 55 -4.06 19.27 -3.41
C GLU A 55 -5.55 19.59 -3.57
N GLY A 56 -6.43 18.65 -3.17
CA GLY A 56 -7.87 18.88 -3.10
C GLY A 56 -8.24 19.98 -2.10
N ALA A 57 -7.68 19.95 -0.89
CA ALA A 57 -7.92 20.97 0.12
C ALA A 57 -7.43 22.35 -0.33
N ARG A 58 -6.26 22.43 -0.98
CA ARG A 58 -5.70 23.67 -1.54
C ARG A 58 -6.63 24.28 -2.58
N LEU A 59 -7.17 23.48 -3.50
CA LEU A 59 -8.15 23.97 -4.47
C LEU A 59 -9.43 24.45 -3.82
N GLY A 60 -9.93 23.72 -2.82
CA GLY A 60 -11.16 24.12 -2.14
C GLY A 60 -11.05 25.43 -1.37
N VAL A 61 -9.86 25.77 -0.84
CA VAL A 61 -9.57 27.09 -0.25
C VAL A 61 -9.63 28.20 -1.31
N LEU A 62 -9.26 27.91 -2.56
CA LEU A 62 -9.35 28.84 -3.69
C LEU A 62 -10.77 28.98 -4.27
N GLY A 63 -11.78 28.35 -3.64
CA GLY A 63 -13.17 28.41 -4.09
C GLY A 63 -13.54 27.36 -5.13
N ALA A 64 -12.78 26.28 -5.27
CA ALA A 64 -13.18 25.15 -6.13
C ALA A 64 -14.42 24.45 -5.55
N THR A 65 -15.30 23.98 -6.44
CA THR A 65 -16.46 23.15 -6.11
C THR A 65 -16.06 21.74 -5.67
N ASP A 66 -16.98 21.02 -5.03
CA ASP A 66 -16.76 19.64 -4.59
C ASP A 66 -16.39 18.73 -5.77
N ALA A 67 -17.03 18.93 -6.93
CA ALA A 67 -16.76 18.16 -8.14
C ALA A 67 -15.34 18.40 -8.69
N GLU A 68 -14.85 19.64 -8.65
CA GLU A 68 -13.48 19.98 -9.06
C GLU A 68 -12.44 19.40 -8.10
N ILE A 69 -12.71 19.43 -6.79
CA ILE A 69 -11.87 18.78 -5.78
C ILE A 69 -11.79 17.27 -6.05
N LEU A 70 -12.94 16.61 -6.27
CA LEU A 70 -13.00 15.19 -6.58
C LEU A 70 -12.19 14.84 -7.84
N SER A 71 -12.42 15.58 -8.94
CA SER A 71 -11.68 15.39 -10.19
C SER A 71 -10.17 15.54 -9.98
N ARG A 72 -9.74 16.53 -9.19
CA ARG A 72 -8.34 16.75 -8.88
C ARG A 72 -7.74 15.64 -8.03
N VAL A 73 -8.47 15.12 -7.05
CA VAL A 73 -8.01 13.99 -6.22
C VAL A 73 -7.82 12.74 -7.07
N TYR A 74 -8.75 12.45 -7.98
CA TYR A 74 -8.63 11.32 -8.91
C TYR A 74 -7.47 11.50 -9.89
N ALA A 75 -7.28 12.69 -10.45
CA ALA A 75 -6.17 12.98 -11.36
C ALA A 75 -4.79 12.84 -10.69
N ASN A 76 -4.69 13.06 -9.37
CA ASN A 76 -3.45 12.89 -8.61
C ASN A 76 -3.29 11.47 -8.01
N SER A 77 -4.18 10.53 -8.35
CA SER A 77 -4.13 9.15 -7.85
C SER A 77 -3.98 8.09 -8.97
N PRO A 78 -3.11 8.28 -9.99
CA PRO A 78 -3.09 7.42 -11.19
C PRO A 78 -2.64 5.98 -10.92
N THR A 79 -1.96 5.73 -9.81
CA THR A 79 -1.46 4.39 -9.42
C THR A 79 -2.44 3.61 -8.55
N LEU A 80 -3.57 4.20 -8.17
CA LEU A 80 -4.57 3.59 -7.30
C LEU A 80 -5.76 3.09 -8.11
N ASP A 81 -6.43 2.04 -7.62
CA ASP A 81 -7.73 1.64 -8.15
C ASP A 81 -8.80 2.64 -7.66
N LEU A 82 -9.32 3.43 -8.59
CA LEU A 82 -10.34 4.44 -8.27
C LEU A 82 -11.64 3.83 -7.73
N ALA A 83 -11.93 2.56 -8.00
CA ALA A 83 -13.09 1.86 -7.43
C ALA A 83 -12.95 1.60 -5.92
N GLN A 84 -11.72 1.60 -5.40
CA GLN A 84 -11.41 1.42 -3.98
C GLN A 84 -11.14 2.73 -3.25
N LEU A 85 -11.25 3.87 -3.96
CA LEU A 85 -10.98 5.21 -3.45
C LEU A 85 -12.29 5.94 -3.16
N SER A 86 -12.42 6.48 -1.96
CA SER A 86 -13.55 7.31 -1.56
C SER A 86 -13.05 8.66 -1.05
N VAL A 87 -13.72 9.73 -1.46
CA VAL A 87 -13.34 11.09 -1.12
C VAL A 87 -14.54 11.79 -0.53
N THR A 88 -14.35 12.39 0.64
CA THR A 88 -15.38 13.18 1.32
C THR A 88 -14.84 14.58 1.58
N VAL A 89 -15.67 15.58 1.30
CA VAL A 89 -15.34 16.98 1.50
C VAL A 89 -16.35 17.59 2.45
N SER A 90 -15.87 18.27 3.48
CA SER A 90 -16.70 18.91 4.50
C SER A 90 -16.08 20.23 4.95
N PRO A 91 -16.81 21.35 4.98
CA PRO A 91 -18.20 21.50 4.57
C PRO A 91 -18.33 21.54 3.03
N GLY A 92 -19.54 21.22 2.54
CA GLY A 92 -19.87 21.30 1.12
C GLY A 92 -19.77 22.72 0.58
N PHE A 93 -19.58 22.86 -0.74
CA PHE A 93 -19.26 24.13 -1.40
C PHE A 93 -20.05 25.35 -0.92
N THR A 94 -21.39 25.25 -0.82
CA THR A 94 -22.27 26.37 -0.45
C THR A 94 -22.11 26.86 0.99
N LEU A 95 -21.51 26.06 1.86
CA LEU A 95 -21.31 26.35 3.27
C LEU A 95 -19.88 26.85 3.56
N ARG A 96 -19.04 27.00 2.52
CA ARG A 96 -17.66 27.50 2.65
C ARG A 96 -17.68 29.02 2.68
N THR A 97 -17.54 29.57 3.87
CA THR A 97 -17.33 31.00 4.07
C THR A 97 -15.87 31.30 4.40
N PRO A 98 -15.36 32.49 4.07
CA PRO A 98 -14.07 32.95 4.57
C PRO A 98 -13.93 32.71 6.08
N GLY A 99 -12.82 32.10 6.48
CA GLY A 99 -12.52 31.71 7.85
C GLY A 99 -13.09 30.37 8.31
N SER A 100 -13.86 29.66 7.49
CA SER A 100 -14.29 28.28 7.77
C SER A 100 -13.12 27.28 7.57
N ILE A 101 -13.19 26.11 8.20
CA ILE A 101 -12.19 25.04 8.01
C ILE A 101 -12.75 24.07 6.97
N LEU A 102 -12.07 23.96 5.84
CA LEU A 102 -12.31 22.93 4.84
C LEU A 102 -11.53 21.67 5.22
N THR A 103 -12.20 20.54 5.26
CA THR A 103 -11.62 19.21 5.47
C THR A 103 -11.87 18.34 4.25
N VAL A 104 -10.79 17.80 3.69
CA VAL A 104 -10.80 16.80 2.62
C VAL A 104 -10.28 15.50 3.20
N SER A 105 -11.11 14.47 3.15
CA SER A 105 -10.77 13.12 3.59
C SER A 105 -10.76 12.19 2.39
N VAL A 106 -9.63 11.51 2.18
CA VAL A 106 -9.44 10.53 1.12
C VAL A 106 -9.15 9.19 1.77
N ALA A 107 -10.02 8.21 1.56
CA ALA A 107 -9.89 6.86 2.07
C ALA A 107 -9.72 5.86 0.92
N TYR A 108 -8.83 4.89 1.11
CA TYR A 108 -8.48 3.88 0.14
C TYR A 108 -8.44 2.49 0.77
N SER A 109 -9.09 1.53 0.13
CA SER A 109 -9.08 0.12 0.50
C SER A 109 -7.92 -0.60 -0.19
N PHE A 110 -6.79 -0.74 0.49
CA PHE A 110 -5.60 -1.39 -0.07
C PHE A 110 -5.76 -2.91 -0.08
N GLN A 111 -5.64 -3.52 -1.26
CA GLN A 111 -5.71 -4.97 -1.43
C GLN A 111 -4.35 -5.62 -1.26
N VAL A 112 -4.28 -6.60 -0.36
CA VAL A 112 -3.06 -7.37 -0.13
C VAL A 112 -2.86 -8.35 -1.28
N MET A 113 -1.70 -8.28 -1.95
CA MET A 113 -1.38 -9.15 -3.09
C MET A 113 -0.72 -10.45 -2.65
N VAL A 114 0.07 -10.41 -1.59
CA VAL A 114 0.87 -11.54 -1.13
C VAL A 114 0.00 -12.47 -0.27
N PRO A 115 -0.27 -13.73 -0.67
CA PRO A 115 -1.23 -14.60 0.04
C PRO A 115 -0.86 -14.90 1.49
N ILE A 116 0.43 -14.99 1.82
CA ILE A 116 0.86 -15.25 3.20
C ILE A 116 0.59 -14.05 4.13
N ILE A 117 0.48 -12.84 3.57
CA ILE A 117 0.15 -11.63 4.31
C ILE A 117 -1.37 -11.47 4.41
N ASP A 118 -2.10 -11.81 3.34
CA ASP A 118 -3.57 -11.85 3.30
C ASP A 118 -4.16 -12.72 4.43
N THR A 119 -3.61 -13.91 4.66
CA THR A 119 -4.08 -14.80 5.73
C THR A 119 -3.83 -14.26 7.15
N LEU A 120 -2.89 -13.33 7.32
CA LEU A 120 -2.53 -12.77 8.63
C LEU A 120 -3.24 -11.45 8.94
N LEU A 121 -3.37 -10.57 7.94
CA LEU A 121 -3.90 -9.20 8.10
C LEU A 121 -5.32 -9.02 7.56
N GLY A 122 -5.83 -9.99 6.79
CA GLY A 122 -7.05 -9.86 6.00
C GLY A 122 -6.77 -9.31 4.60
N SER A 123 -7.78 -9.44 3.72
CA SER A 123 -7.65 -9.13 2.29
C SER A 123 -7.59 -7.66 1.94
N THR A 124 -8.05 -6.80 2.85
CA THR A 124 -8.10 -5.36 2.64
C THR A 124 -7.65 -4.63 3.89
N VAL A 125 -6.75 -3.67 3.70
CA VAL A 125 -6.28 -2.75 4.74
C VAL A 125 -6.82 -1.35 4.43
N PRO A 126 -7.73 -0.79 5.25
CA PRO A 126 -8.22 0.56 5.03
C PRO A 126 -7.15 1.58 5.41
N VAL A 127 -6.90 2.54 4.52
CA VAL A 127 -5.95 3.63 4.74
C VAL A 127 -6.65 4.95 4.45
N ALA A 128 -6.55 5.92 5.36
CA ALA A 128 -7.20 7.22 5.20
C ALA A 128 -6.22 8.36 5.42
N ALA A 129 -6.42 9.44 4.67
CA ALA A 129 -5.73 10.70 4.77
C ALA A 129 -6.75 11.83 4.96
N VAL A 130 -6.59 12.60 6.04
CA VAL A 130 -7.44 13.75 6.33
C VAL A 130 -6.58 15.00 6.32
N VAL A 131 -6.97 15.98 5.52
CA VAL A 131 -6.31 17.28 5.44
C VAL A 131 -7.33 18.37 5.69
N SER A 132 -7.03 19.25 6.63
CA SER A 132 -7.85 20.42 6.94
C SER A 132 -7.07 21.70 6.63
N MET A 133 -7.72 22.66 5.96
CA MET A 133 -7.18 23.98 5.64
C MET A 133 -8.22 25.06 5.93
N ARG A 134 -7.76 26.26 6.28
CA ARG A 134 -8.64 27.42 6.48
C ARG A 134 -8.97 28.05 5.13
N VAL A 135 -10.26 28.28 4.88
CA VAL A 135 -10.73 29.05 3.72
C VAL A 135 -10.41 30.52 3.98
N GLU A 136 -9.79 31.19 3.02
CA GLU A 136 -9.44 32.62 3.09
C GLU A 136 -10.55 33.51 2.54
#